data_AF-A0A3D4PHS1-F1
#
_entry.id   AF-A0A3D4PHS1-F1
#
_cell.length_a   1.000
_cell.length_b   1.000
_cell.length_c   1.000
_cell.angle_alpha   90.00
_cell.angle_beta   90.00
_cell.angle_gamma   90.00
#
_symmetry.space_group_name_H-M   'P 1'
#
loop_
_entity.id
_entity.type
_entity.pdbx_description
1 polymer ?
#
loop_
_entity_poly.entity_id
_entity_poly.type
_entity_poly.pdbx_seq_one_letter_code
_entity_poly.pdbx_strand_id
1 'polypeptide(L)'
;HVKGAFTSAFENRTGRFEAAHGGTLFLDEINSMGFPLQVKLLRVLQEHEFERVGDTKTVTVDTRIVAATNRELLEEVEEERFREDLYYR
;
A
#
# COMPACT_ATOMS: atom_id res chain seq x y z
N HIS A 1 10.22 6.65 3.19
CA HIS A 1 10.63 7.75 2.28
C HIS A 1 12.13 7.93 2.41
N VAL A 2 12.78 8.47 1.38
CA VAL A 2 14.19 8.87 1.47
C VAL A 2 14.33 10.34 1.87
N LYS A 3 15.46 10.70 2.47
CA LYS A 3 15.79 12.07 2.82
C LYS A 3 15.69 12.97 1.59
N GLY A 4 14.99 14.10 1.72
CA GLY A 4 14.80 15.05 0.62
C GLY A 4 13.63 14.76 -0.33
N ALA A 5 12.84 13.70 -0.08
CA ALA A 5 11.66 13.38 -0.91
C ALA A 5 10.53 14.43 -0.82
N PHE A 6 10.46 15.19 0.29
CA PHE A 6 9.55 16.32 0.51
C PHE A 6 10.13 17.25 1.60
N THR A 7 9.52 18.42 1.79
CA THR A 7 10.05 19.52 2.65
C THR A 7 10.40 19.12 4.08
N SER A 8 9.75 18.10 4.64
CA SER A 8 9.99 17.58 6.00
C SER A 8 10.63 16.18 6.04
N ALA A 9 11.17 15.68 4.92
CA ALA A 9 11.88 14.41 4.86
C ALA A 9 13.34 14.56 5.34
N PHE A 10 13.54 14.76 6.64
CA PHE A 10 14.87 15.01 7.24
C PHE A 10 15.77 13.76 7.29
N GLU A 11 15.18 12.56 7.32
CA GLU A 11 15.87 11.28 7.42
C GLU A 11 15.23 10.21 6.52
N ASN A 12 15.95 9.11 6.30
CA ASN A 12 15.38 7.92 5.65
C ASN A 12 14.45 7.20 6.62
N ARG A 13 13.24 6.89 6.19
CA ARG A 13 12.28 6.11 6.99
C ARG A 13 11.87 4.85 6.24
N THR A 14 12.16 3.71 6.84
CA THR A 14 11.75 2.38 6.36
C THR A 14 10.22 2.32 6.23
N GLY A 15 9.75 1.82 5.10
CA GLY A 15 8.32 1.66 4.83
C GLY A 15 7.72 0.48 5.61
N ARG A 16 6.39 0.47 5.80
CA ARG A 16 5.70 -0.63 6.50
C ARG A 16 5.84 -1.97 5.78
N PHE A 17 5.87 -1.97 4.44
CA PHE A 17 6.10 -3.18 3.65
C PHE A 17 7.49 -3.77 3.88
N GLU A 18 8.52 -2.93 3.83
CA GLU A 18 9.91 -3.36 4.07
C GLU A 18 10.10 -3.91 5.49
N ALA A 19 9.48 -3.26 6.48
CA ALA A 19 9.52 -3.72 7.86
C ALA A 19 8.77 -5.06 8.09
N ALA A 20 7.80 -5.38 7.23
CA ALA A 20 7.00 -6.60 7.29
C ALA A 20 7.54 -7.73 6.38
N HIS A 21 8.69 -7.52 5.72
CA HIS A 21 9.30 -8.52 4.85
C HIS A 21 9.54 -9.85 5.60
N GLY A 22 9.13 -10.96 4.99
CA GLY A 22 9.13 -12.30 5.59
C GLY A 22 8.00 -12.53 6.61
N GLY A 23 7.05 -11.59 6.72
CA GLY A 23 6.02 -11.58 7.75
C GLY A 23 4.63 -11.28 7.21
N THR A 24 3.79 -10.68 8.07
CA THR A 24 2.41 -10.30 7.73
C THR A 24 2.19 -8.82 8.01
N LEU A 25 1.58 -8.11 7.06
CA LEU A 25 1.12 -6.74 7.19
C LEU A 25 -0.40 -6.72 7.35
N PHE A 26 -0.86 -6.25 8.50
CA PHE A 26 -2.29 -5.99 8.74
C PHE A 26 -2.65 -4.55 8.32
N LEU A 27 -3.70 -4.42 7.52
CA LEU A 27 -4.25 -3.15 7.04
C LEU A 27 -5.67 -3.00 7.58
N ASP A 28 -5.84 -2.13 8.57
CA ASP A 28 -7.15 -1.79 9.10
C ASP A 28 -7.79 -0.66 8.29
N GLU A 29 -9.12 -0.63 8.27
CA GLU A 29 -9.93 0.34 7.52
C GLU A 29 -9.46 0.56 6.08
N ILE A 30 -9.30 -0.54 5.31
CA ILE A 30 -8.78 -0.48 3.93
C ILE A 30 -9.62 0.41 3.00
N ASN A 31 -10.91 0.56 3.30
CA ASN A 31 -11.84 1.48 2.63
C ASN A 31 -11.44 2.97 2.76
N SER A 32 -10.64 3.33 3.77
CA SER A 32 -10.19 4.72 3.98
C SER A 32 -9.00 5.11 3.10
N MET A 33 -8.39 4.15 2.38
CA MET A 33 -7.25 4.44 1.51
C MET A 33 -7.69 5.28 0.31
N GLY A 34 -7.05 6.44 0.12
CA GLY A 34 -7.20 7.21 -1.10
C GLY A 34 -6.78 6.41 -2.34
N PHE A 35 -7.44 6.67 -3.46
CA PHE A 35 -7.18 6.00 -4.75
C PHE A 35 -5.70 5.84 -5.12
N PRO A 36 -4.82 6.86 -5.00
CA PRO A 36 -3.41 6.70 -5.35
C PRO A 36 -2.69 5.66 -4.50
N LEU A 37 -3.12 5.43 -3.26
CA LEU A 37 -2.56 4.41 -2.38
C LEU A 37 -3.09 3.02 -2.75
N GLN A 38 -4.37 2.91 -3.12
CA GLN A 38 -4.94 1.66 -3.63
C GLN A 38 -4.17 1.15 -4.86
N VAL A 39 -3.78 2.04 -5.79
CA VAL A 39 -2.95 1.67 -6.96
C VAL A 39 -1.59 1.11 -6.52
N LYS A 40 -0.94 1.75 -5.55
CA LYS A 40 0.35 1.29 -5.04
C LYS A 40 0.24 -0.04 -4.30
N LEU A 41 -0.83 -0.24 -3.54
CA LEU A 41 -1.10 -1.51 -2.87
C LEU A 41 -1.33 -2.63 -3.87
N LEU A 42 -2.13 -2.39 -4.92
CA LEU A 42 -2.35 -3.36 -5.99
C LEU A 42 -1.04 -3.76 -6.67
N ARG A 43 -0.16 -2.78 -6.97
CA ARG A 43 1.17 -3.04 -7.54
C ARG A 43 2.00 -3.96 -6.64
N VAL A 44 2.00 -3.72 -5.32
CA VAL A 44 2.69 -4.62 -4.37
C VAL A 44 2.09 -6.03 -4.35
N LEU A 45 0.76 -6.16 -4.38
CA LEU A 45 0.07 -7.45 -4.38
C LEU A 45 0.26 -8.26 -5.68
N GLN A 46 0.59 -7.59 -6.78
CA GLN A 46 0.80 -8.22 -8.09
C GLN A 46 2.29 -8.50 -8.35
N GLU A 47 3.14 -7.50 -8.13
CA GLU A 47 4.56 -7.53 -8.49
C GLU A 47 5.46 -7.96 -7.33
N HIS A 48 4.95 -7.96 -6.09
CA HIS A 48 5.76 -8.11 -4.87
C HIS A 48 6.90 -7.09 -4.78
N GLU A 49 6.68 -5.89 -5.33
CA GLU A 49 7.69 -4.85 -5.47
C GLU A 49 7.09 -3.46 -5.19
N PHE A 50 7.91 -2.54 -4.68
CA PHE A 50 7.56 -1.14 -4.56
C PHE A 50 8.77 -0.21 -4.63
N GLU A 51 8.51 1.09 -4.84
CA GLU A 51 9.49 2.16 -4.79
C GLU A 51 9.29 3.01 -3.54
N ARG A 52 10.38 3.43 -2.90
CA ARG A 52 10.30 4.38 -1.78
C ARG A 52 9.91 5.75 -2.34
N VAL A 53 9.09 6.49 -1.59
CA VAL A 53 8.77 7.89 -1.96
C VAL A 53 10.06 8.70 -2.07
N GLY A 54 10.30 9.29 -3.25
CA GLY A 54 11.49 10.07 -3.60
C GLY A 54 12.69 9.26 -4.07
N ASP A 55 12.54 7.96 -4.29
CA ASP A 55 13.56 7.03 -4.76
C ASP A 55 13.06 6.32 -6.02
N THR A 56 13.95 5.98 -6.94
CA THR A 56 13.64 5.18 -8.13
C THR A 56 14.06 3.72 -7.97
N LYS A 57 14.69 3.38 -6.85
CA LYS A 57 15.08 2.01 -6.55
C LYS A 57 13.85 1.15 -6.21
N THR A 58 13.63 0.12 -7.01
CA THR A 58 12.67 -0.95 -6.72
C THR A 58 13.16 -1.83 -5.57
N VAL A 59 12.25 -2.17 -4.67
CA VAL A 59 12.46 -3.06 -3.53
C VAL A 59 11.48 -4.22 -3.62
N THR A 60 11.98 -5.43 -3.73
CA THR A 60 11.18 -6.66 -3.67
C THR A 60 10.83 -6.99 -2.22
N VAL A 61 9.60 -7.45 -1.99
CA VAL A 61 9.07 -7.80 -0.68
C VAL A 61 8.20 -9.04 -0.75
N ASP A 62 8.55 -10.05 0.04
CA ASP A 62 7.67 -11.17 0.39
C ASP A 62 6.93 -10.82 1.69
N THR A 63 5.64 -10.50 1.61
CA THR A 63 4.80 -10.14 2.76
C THR A 63 3.39 -10.65 2.55
N ARG A 64 2.84 -11.37 3.52
CA ARG A 64 1.41 -11.70 3.56
C ARG A 64 0.60 -10.46 3.93
N ILE A 65 -0.46 -10.15 3.19
CA ILE A 65 -1.37 -9.04 3.54
C ILE A 65 -2.65 -9.59 4.15
N VAL A 66 -3.11 -8.96 5.22
CA VAL A 66 -4.44 -9.19 5.81
C VAL A 66 -5.12 -7.83 5.94
N ALA A 67 -6.28 -7.66 5.33
CA ALA A 67 -7.02 -6.41 5.36
C ALA A 67 -8.33 -6.55 6.17
N ALA A 68 -8.74 -5.47 6.81
CA ALA A 68 -10.01 -5.34 7.50
C ALA A 68 -10.67 -4.00 7.15
N THR A 69 -12.00 -3.94 7.30
CA THR A 69 -12.83 -2.77 7.05
C THR A 69 -14.13 -2.92 7.81
N ASN A 70 -14.71 -1.79 8.21
CA ASN A 70 -16.06 -1.72 8.80
C ASN A 70 -17.14 -1.36 7.78
N ARG A 71 -16.78 -1.22 6.49
CA ARG A 71 -17.67 -0.94 5.37
C ARG A 71 -17.76 -2.11 4.40
N GLU A 72 -18.90 -2.20 3.72
CA GLU A 72 -19.10 -3.16 2.63
C GLU A 72 -18.34 -2.70 1.38
N LEU A 73 -17.31 -3.44 0.98
CA LEU A 73 -16.43 -3.01 -0.11
C LEU A 73 -17.09 -3.08 -1.48
N LEU A 74 -18.06 -3.98 -1.67
CA LEU A 74 -18.80 -4.05 -2.93
C LEU A 74 -19.58 -2.76 -3.19
N GLU A 75 -20.21 -2.18 -2.16
CA GLU A 75 -20.87 -0.88 -2.26
C GLU A 75 -19.86 0.24 -2.55
N GLU A 76 -18.71 0.23 -1.87
CA GLU A 76 -17.63 1.21 -2.13
C GLU A 76 -17.04 1.09 -3.55
N VAL A 77 -17.08 -0.11 -4.16
CA VAL A 77 -16.72 -0.34 -5.57
C VAL A 77 -17.77 0.24 -6.51
N GLU A 78 -19.06 -0.04 -6.26
CA GLU A 78 -20.17 0.51 -7.05
C GLU A 78 -20.20 2.04 -7.03
N GLU A 79 -19.83 2.65 -5.91
CA GLU A 79 -19.75 4.10 -5.73
C GLU A 79 -18.42 4.72 -6.19
N GLU A 80 -17.57 3.96 -6.89
CA GLU A 80 -16.26 4.38 -7.39
C GLU A 80 -15.37 5.02 -6.30
N ARG A 81 -15.42 4.49 -5.08
CA ARG A 81 -14.53 4.86 -3.96
C ARG A 81 -13.45 3.82 -3.68
N PHE A 82 -13.68 2.59 -4.11
CA PHE A 82 -12.74 1.49 -4.01
C PHE A 82 -12.53 0.85 -5.38
N ARG A 83 -11.31 0.43 -5.68
CA ARG A 83 -11.02 -0.23 -6.96
C ARG A 83 -11.49 -1.68 -6.93
N GLU A 84 -12.26 -2.05 -7.95
CA GLU A 84 -12.72 -3.43 -8.16
C GLU A 84 -11.55 -4.42 -8.26
N ASP A 85 -10.49 -4.06 -8.98
CA ASP A 85 -9.32 -4.94 -9.17
C ASP A 85 -8.53 -5.20 -7.87
N LEU A 86 -8.56 -4.26 -6.92
CA LEU A 86 -8.00 -4.45 -5.59
C LEU A 86 -8.91 -5.33 -4.72
N TYR A 87 -10.23 -5.24 -4.87
CA TYR A 87 -11.18 -6.08 -4.12
C TYR A 87 -11.01 -7.57 -4.45
N TYR A 88 -10.75 -7.91 -5.71
CA TYR A 88 -10.59 -9.29 -6.16
C TYR A 88 -9.18 -9.87 -5.97
N ARG A 89 -8.26 -9.14 -5.33
CA ARG A 89 -6.87 -9.57 -5.17
C ARG A 89 -6.56 -10.13 -3.78
#